data_AF-A0A0F2LAE0-F1
#
_entry.id   AF-A0A0F2LAE0-F1
#
_cell.length_a   1.000
_cell.length_b   1.000
_cell.length_c   1.000
_cell.angle_alpha   90.00
_cell.angle_beta   90.00
_cell.angle_gamma   90.00
#
_symmetry.space_group_name_H-M   'P 1'
#
loop_
_entity.id
_entity.type
_entity.pdbx_description
1 polymer ?
#
loop_
_entity_poly.entity_id
_entity_poly.type
_entity_poly.pdbx_seq_one_letter_code
_entity_poly.pdbx_strand_id
1 'polypeptide(L)'
;MISPAAEGKRGFSLLVVGPPRAALALARSFGAVAVSDFSAVAPEEYGDVYVVHAASWDALGPLIDSAKRVLFIPGLPGAEPPPGAIVLTCKRLDVCSRADCLCGGALRI
;
A
#
# COMPACT_ATOMS: atom_id res chain seq x y z
N MET A 1 -14.28 -11.07 34.22
CA MET A 1 -15.20 -10.96 33.07
C MET A 1 -14.44 -10.25 31.97
N ILE A 2 -13.97 -10.97 30.95
CA ILE A 2 -13.21 -10.42 29.83
C ILE A 2 -14.25 -10.08 28.76
N SER A 3 -14.47 -8.79 28.52
CA SER A 3 -15.38 -8.33 27.46
C SER A 3 -14.78 -8.65 26.09
N PRO A 4 -15.49 -9.35 25.19
CA PRO A 4 -15.09 -9.53 23.81
C PRO A 4 -15.51 -8.26 23.05
N ALA A 5 -14.65 -7.25 23.04
CA ALA A 5 -14.90 -6.05 22.25
C ALA A 5 -14.13 -6.13 20.91
N ALA A 6 -14.91 -6.16 19.84
CA ALA A 6 -14.56 -5.89 18.44
C ALA A 6 -14.10 -7.06 17.55
N GLU A 7 -15.02 -8.00 17.27
CA GLU A 7 -15.22 -8.46 15.88
C GLU A 7 -15.74 -7.28 15.02
N GLY A 8 -14.88 -6.29 14.76
CA GLY A 8 -15.21 -5.12 13.96
C GLY A 8 -14.49 -5.20 12.63
N LYS A 9 -15.14 -5.80 11.62
CA LYS A 9 -14.75 -5.87 10.19
C LYS A 9 -13.26 -6.20 9.95
N ARG A 10 -12.95 -7.38 9.42
CA ARG A 10 -11.60 -7.75 8.92
C ARG A 10 -11.18 -6.91 7.70
N GLY A 11 -11.07 -5.60 7.86
CA GLY A 11 -10.50 -4.67 6.89
C GLY A 11 -8.99 -4.56 7.12
N PHE A 12 -8.23 -4.41 6.04
CA PHE A 12 -6.79 -4.25 6.13
C PHE A 12 -6.46 -2.93 6.84
N SER A 13 -5.63 -2.97 7.89
CA SER A 13 -5.28 -1.76 8.66
C SER A 13 -4.44 -0.77 7.84
N LEU A 14 -3.55 -1.29 7.00
CA LEU A 14 -2.67 -0.51 6.14
C LEU A 14 -2.38 -1.30 4.86
N LEU A 15 -2.63 -0.67 3.72
CA LEU A 15 -2.16 -1.15 2.42
C LEU A 15 -0.99 -0.31 1.95
N VAL A 16 0.02 -0.95 1.39
CA VAL A 16 1.08 -0.29 0.63
C VAL A 16 0.94 -0.68 -0.81
N VAL A 17 0.65 0.30 -1.67
CA VAL A 17 0.48 0.07 -3.10
C VAL A 17 1.57 0.80 -3.87
N GLY A 18 2.25 0.12 -4.79
CA GLY A 18 3.38 0.69 -5.50
C GLY A 18 4.29 -0.36 -6.14
N PRO A 19 5.46 0.03 -6.65
CA PRO A 19 6.40 -0.89 -7.27
C PRO A 19 6.73 -2.07 -6.35
N PRO A 20 6.89 -3.30 -6.88
CA PRO A 20 6.83 -4.54 -6.08
C PRO A 20 7.81 -4.53 -4.90
N ARG A 21 9.09 -4.28 -5.17
CA ARG A 21 10.14 -4.27 -4.14
C ARG A 21 9.99 -3.13 -3.13
N ALA A 22 9.53 -1.96 -3.57
CA ALA A 22 9.32 -0.82 -2.69
C ALA A 22 8.11 -1.04 -1.77
N ALA A 23 7.03 -1.59 -2.33
CA ALA A 23 5.83 -1.96 -1.57
C ALA A 23 6.16 -3.03 -0.52
N LEU A 24 6.95 -4.06 -0.87
CA LEU A 24 7.40 -5.08 0.07
C LEU A 24 8.26 -4.52 1.20
N ALA A 25 9.26 -3.71 0.86
CA ALA A 25 10.15 -3.12 1.86
C ALA A 25 9.35 -2.32 2.89
N LEU A 26 8.44 -1.46 2.42
CA LEU A 26 7.63 -0.63 3.30
C LEU A 26 6.59 -1.45 4.09
N ALA A 27 5.95 -2.43 3.44
CA ALA A 27 4.96 -3.28 4.10
C ALA A 27 5.60 -4.10 5.22
N ARG A 28 6.82 -4.62 5.01
CA ARG A 28 7.60 -5.32 6.04
C ARG A 28 7.83 -4.46 7.28
N SER A 29 8.17 -3.20 7.11
CA SER A 29 8.46 -2.28 8.22
C SER A 29 7.24 -1.93 9.06
N PHE A 30 6.07 -1.87 8.44
CA PHE A 30 4.84 -1.46 9.10
C PHE A 30 3.92 -2.63 9.47
N GLY A 31 4.29 -3.88 9.15
CA GLY A 31 3.38 -5.02 9.25
C GLY A 31 2.13 -4.84 8.40
N ALA A 32 2.29 -4.25 7.21
CA ALA A 32 1.21 -3.91 6.29
C ALA A 32 1.04 -4.98 5.21
N VAL A 33 0.03 -4.80 4.37
CA VAL A 33 -0.17 -5.61 3.16
C VAL A 33 0.45 -4.91 1.95
N ALA A 34 1.33 -5.59 1.24
CA ALA A 34 1.89 -5.08 0.00
C ALA A 34 0.97 -5.42 -1.17
N VAL A 35 0.71 -4.45 -2.04
CA VAL A 35 -0.20 -4.58 -3.17
C VAL A 35 0.56 -4.13 -4.43
N SER A 36 0.75 -5.05 -5.38
CA SER A 36 1.46 -4.81 -6.64
C SER A 36 1.24 -5.97 -7.59
N ASP A 37 1.69 -5.82 -8.83
CA ASP A 37 2.02 -6.95 -9.70
C ASP A 37 3.36 -7.57 -9.28
N PHE A 38 3.34 -8.72 -8.60
CA PHE A 38 4.53 -9.47 -8.18
C PHE A 38 5.00 -10.52 -9.19
N SER A 39 4.52 -10.51 -10.45
CA SER A 39 4.80 -11.58 -11.42
C SER A 39 6.30 -11.75 -11.73
N ALA A 40 7.08 -10.68 -11.55
CA ALA A 40 8.51 -10.65 -11.75
C ALA A 40 9.33 -10.76 -10.45
N VAL A 41 8.69 -11.02 -9.30
CA VAL A 41 9.32 -11.14 -7.99
C VAL A 41 9.24 -12.59 -7.54
N ALA A 42 10.36 -13.14 -7.07
CA ALA A 42 10.39 -14.52 -6.61
C ALA A 42 9.60 -14.67 -5.29
N PRO A 43 8.84 -15.76 -5.07
CA PRO A 43 8.03 -15.94 -3.85
C PRO A 43 8.80 -15.83 -2.54
N GLU A 44 10.09 -16.16 -2.55
CA GLU A 44 10.97 -16.10 -1.39
C GLU A 44 11.24 -14.65 -0.94
N GLU A 45 11.13 -13.67 -1.84
CA GLU A 45 11.35 -12.24 -1.52
C GLU A 45 10.21 -11.64 -0.66
N TYR A 46 9.05 -12.30 -0.61
CA TYR A 46 7.86 -11.82 0.11
C TYR A 46 7.22 -12.85 1.04
N GLY A 47 7.90 -13.95 1.36
CA GLY A 47 7.36 -15.00 2.23
C GLY A 47 7.00 -14.54 3.66
N ASP A 48 7.54 -13.41 4.10
CA ASP A 48 7.28 -12.80 5.41
C ASP A 48 6.28 -11.62 5.36
N VAL A 49 5.77 -11.28 4.18
CA VAL A 49 4.85 -10.17 3.95
C VAL A 49 3.57 -10.71 3.32
N TYR A 50 2.41 -10.31 3.85
CA TYR A 50 1.16 -10.62 3.17
C TYR A 50 1.04 -9.76 1.90
N VAL A 51 1.00 -10.42 0.75
CA VAL A 51 0.92 -9.76 -0.56
C VAL A 51 -0.45 -9.96 -1.19
N VAL A 52 -0.94 -8.91 -1.85
CA VAL A 52 -2.06 -9.01 -2.78
C VAL A 52 -1.54 -8.77 -4.18
N HIS A 53 -1.67 -9.81 -5.00
CA HIS A 53 -1.23 -9.77 -6.38
C HIS A 53 -2.29 -9.09 -7.24
N ALA A 54 -1.96 -7.94 -7.81
CA ALA A 54 -2.89 -7.12 -8.56
C ALA A 54 -2.34 -6.82 -9.96
N ALA A 55 -2.82 -7.57 -10.96
CA ALA A 55 -2.44 -7.38 -12.35
C ALA A 55 -3.10 -6.14 -12.98
N SER A 56 -4.24 -5.68 -12.43
CA SER A 56 -4.91 -4.45 -12.84
C SER A 56 -5.35 -3.63 -11.63
N TRP A 57 -5.27 -2.32 -11.78
CA TRP A 57 -5.63 -1.35 -10.74
C TRP A 57 -7.13 -1.29 -10.47
N ASP A 58 -7.95 -1.49 -11.49
CA ASP A 58 -9.41 -1.43 -11.38
C ASP A 58 -9.97 -2.51 -10.45
N ALA A 59 -9.26 -3.65 -10.32
CA ALA A 59 -9.67 -4.74 -9.45
C ALA A 59 -9.41 -4.47 -7.96
N LEU A 60 -8.72 -3.37 -7.61
CA LEU A 60 -8.34 -3.06 -6.23
C LEU A 60 -9.39 -2.24 -5.46
N GLY A 61 -10.44 -1.75 -6.11
CA GLY A 61 -11.47 -0.90 -5.48
C GLY A 61 -11.99 -1.45 -4.14
N PRO A 62 -12.54 -2.68 -4.09
CA PRO A 62 -13.04 -3.25 -2.84
C PRO A 62 -11.97 -3.41 -1.74
N LEU A 63 -10.72 -3.69 -2.14
CA LEU A 63 -9.60 -3.82 -1.21
C LEU A 63 -9.26 -2.46 -0.58
N ILE A 64 -9.15 -1.44 -1.41
CA ILE A 64 -8.87 -0.05 -1.03
C ILE A 64 -9.98 0.49 -0.13
N ASP A 65 -11.25 0.26 -0.48
CA ASP A 65 -12.41 0.73 0.29
C ASP A 65 -12.49 0.08 1.68
N SER A 66 -11.97 -1.13 1.82
CA SER A 66 -11.90 -1.84 3.11
C SER A 66 -10.71 -1.43 3.97
N ALA A 67 -9.74 -0.70 3.42
CA ALA A 67 -8.52 -0.34 4.10
C ALA A 67 -8.71 0.88 4.99
N LYS A 68 -8.15 0.86 6.21
CA LYS A 68 -8.16 2.05 7.08
C LYS A 68 -7.24 3.15 6.57
N ARG A 69 -6.12 2.77 5.93
CA ARG A 69 -5.13 3.68 5.34
C ARG A 69 -4.47 3.04 4.13
N VAL A 70 -4.13 3.88 3.16
CA VAL A 70 -3.40 3.48 1.96
C VAL A 70 -2.16 4.35 1.83
N LEU A 71 -0.99 3.73 1.73
CA LEU A 71 0.26 4.36 1.30
C LEU A 71 0.44 4.05 -0.18
N PHE A 72 0.61 5.08 -0.99
CA PHE A 72 0.79 4.95 -2.42
C PHE A 72 2.20 5.41 -2.83
N ILE A 73 2.97 4.53 -3.44
CA ILE A 73 4.29 4.84 -3.99
C ILE A 73 4.14 4.97 -5.51
N PRO A 74 4.30 6.18 -6.09
CA PRO A 74 4.24 6.36 -7.53
C PRO A 74 5.32 5.56 -8.26
N GLY A 75 5.02 5.11 -9.49
CA GLY A 75 5.96 4.35 -10.31
C GLY A 75 5.38 3.11 -10.99
N LEU A 76 4.11 2.79 -10.72
CA LEU A 76 3.36 1.79 -11.48
C LEU A 76 2.69 2.45 -12.70
N PRO A 77 2.86 1.93 -13.92
CA PRO A 77 2.22 2.49 -15.12
C PRO A 77 0.68 2.47 -15.00
N GLY A 78 0.02 3.60 -15.31
CA GLY A 78 -1.45 3.72 -15.27
C GLY A 78 -2.05 3.71 -13.86
N ALA A 79 -1.23 3.68 -12.81
CA ALA A 79 -1.66 3.74 -11.44
C ALA A 79 -1.95 5.18 -11.00
N GLU A 80 -3.15 5.43 -10.47
CA GLU A 80 -3.44 6.66 -9.74
C GLU A 80 -3.62 6.37 -8.24
N PRO A 81 -3.21 7.28 -7.36
CA PRO A 81 -3.46 7.10 -5.94
C PRO A 81 -4.96 7.15 -5.66
N PRO A 82 -5.49 6.21 -4.86
CA PRO A 82 -6.90 6.25 -4.52
C PRO A 82 -7.23 7.46 -3.63
N PRO A 83 -8.49 7.91 -3.61
CA PRO A 83 -8.91 9.02 -2.75
C PRO A 83 -8.54 8.80 -1.29
N GLY A 84 -7.90 9.80 -0.66
CA GLY A 84 -7.46 9.73 0.73
C GLY A 84 -6.17 8.92 0.98
N ALA A 85 -5.50 8.45 -0.07
CA ALA A 85 -4.18 7.84 0.07
C ALA A 85 -3.11 8.87 0.41
N ILE A 86 -2.12 8.42 1.20
CA ILE A 86 -0.90 9.17 1.46
C ILE A 86 0.12 8.80 0.37
N VAL A 87 0.50 9.77 -0.44
CA VAL A 87 1.41 9.58 -1.57
C VAL A 87 2.85 9.76 -1.12
N LEU A 88 3.66 8.72 -1.25
CA LEU A 88 5.06 8.72 -0.86
C LEU A 88 5.94 9.08 -2.07
N THR A 89 6.43 10.30 -2.12
CA THR A 89 7.23 10.80 -3.26
C THR A 89 8.28 11.82 -2.82
N CYS A 90 9.51 11.66 -3.30
CA CYS A 90 10.56 12.67 -3.13
C CYS A 90 10.50 13.80 -4.18
N LYS A 91 9.62 13.67 -5.17
CA LYS A 91 9.41 14.66 -6.22
C LYS A 91 8.12 15.41 -5.95
N ARG A 92 8.13 16.71 -6.24
CA ARG A 92 6.90 17.50 -6.29
C ARG A 92 6.12 17.05 -7.53
N LEU A 93 5.04 16.31 -7.31
CA LEU A 93 4.16 15.80 -8.35
C LEU A 93 2.85 16.59 -8.32
N ASP A 94 2.20 16.74 -9.46
CA ASP A 94 0.90 17.43 -9.55
C ASP A 94 -0.16 16.77 -8.67
N VAL A 95 -0.04 15.46 -8.44
CA VAL A 95 -0.92 14.71 -7.54
C VAL A 95 -0.87 15.22 -6.09
N CYS A 96 0.22 15.85 -5.66
CA CYS A 96 0.35 16.45 -4.34
C CYS A 96 -0.52 17.70 -4.13
N SER A 97 -1.13 18.23 -5.20
CA SER A 97 -2.18 19.25 -5.07
C SER A 97 -3.53 18.68 -4.64
N ARG A 98 -3.70 17.36 -4.73
CA ARG A 98 -4.97 16.64 -4.52
C ARG A 98 -4.87 15.47 -3.53
N ALA A 99 -3.67 15.17 -3.02
CA ALA A 99 -3.42 14.10 -2.06
C ALA A 99 -2.34 14.51 -1.05
N ASP A 100 -2.38 13.90 0.14
CA ASP A 100 -1.37 14.11 1.17
C ASP A 100 -0.04 13.49 0.74
N CYS A 101 0.92 14.32 0.33
CA CYS A 101 2.24 13.85 -0.09
C CYS A 101 3.25 13.89 1.06
N LEU A 102 3.99 12.78 1.25
CA LEU A 102 5.15 12.71 2.13
C LEU A 102 6.43 12.43 1.34
N CYS A 103 7.50 13.17 1.65
CA CYS A 103 8.81 12.92 1.07
C CYS A 103 9.44 11.65 1.67
N GLY A 104 9.55 10.60 0.85
CA GLY A 104 10.16 9.33 1.24
C GLY A 104 11.64 9.40 1.63
N GLY A 105 12.34 10.51 1.32
CA GLY A 105 13.73 10.71 1.73
C GLY A 105 13.94 10.82 3.24
N ALA A 106 12.87 11.05 4.01
CA ALA A 106 12.87 11.02 5.47
C ALA A 106 12.58 9.62 6.05
N LEU A 107 12.12 8.66 5.24
CA LEU A 107 11.92 7.26 5.63
C LEU A 107 13.19 6.47 5.31
N ARG A 108 14.24 6.64 6.12
CA ARG A 108 15.29 5.63 6.20
C ARG A 108 14.72 4.45 6.99
N ILE A 109 14.44 3.37 6.26
CA ILE A 109 14.06 2.06 6.77
C ILE A 109 15.29 1.18 6.72
#